data_AF-A0A9D6ES12-F1
#
_entry.id   AF-A0A9D6ES12-F1
#
_cell.length_a   1.000
_cell.length_b   1.000
_cell.length_c   1.000
_cell.angle_alpha   90.00
_cell.angle_beta   90.00
_cell.angle_gamma   90.00
#
_symmetry.space_group_name_H-M   'P 1'
#
loop_
_entity.id
_entity.type
_entity.pdbx_description
1 polymer ?
#
loop_
_entity_poly.entity_id
_entity_poly.type
_entity_poly.pdbx_seq_one_letter_code
_entity_poly.pdbx_strand_id
1 'polypeptide(L)'
;MKIEGLREVKAKLSQIVSDLPSYKSVIITKNGRPCAVLLPVTEKTDLESMLLAQRSEFWELFDRAHAEGEAKGFTKLEDLPD
;
A
#
# COMPACT_ATOMS: atom_id res chain seq x y z
N MET A 1 -7.81 -0.31 -13.40
CA MET A 1 -8.04 0.75 -12.39
C MET A 1 -9.28 1.51 -12.79
N LYS A 2 -10.16 1.79 -11.84
CA LYS A 2 -11.43 2.51 -12.03
C LYS A 2 -11.47 3.73 -11.11
N ILE A 3 -12.21 4.79 -11.48
CA ILE A 3 -12.34 6.00 -10.66
C ILE A 3 -13.81 6.21 -10.34
N GLU A 4 -14.15 6.39 -9.07
CA GLU A 4 -15.53 6.59 -8.62
C GLU A 4 -15.66 7.71 -7.61
N GLY A 5 -16.82 8.37 -7.60
CA GLY A 5 -17.16 9.38 -6.59
C GLY A 5 -17.54 8.74 -5.27
N LEU A 6 -17.21 9.37 -4.14
CA LEU A 6 -17.51 8.88 -2.79
C LEU A 6 -19.01 8.59 -2.59
N ARG A 7 -19.90 9.36 -3.22
CA ARG A 7 -21.36 9.11 -3.19
C ARG A 7 -21.72 7.79 -3.88
N GLU A 8 -21.15 7.54 -5.04
CA GLU A 8 -21.40 6.32 -5.82
C GLU A 8 -20.87 5.10 -5.09
N VAL A 9 -19.65 5.20 -4.54
CA VAL A 9 -19.05 4.14 -3.74
C VAL A 9 -19.92 3.77 -2.54
N LYS A 10 -20.46 4.76 -1.81
CA LYS A 10 -21.38 4.50 -0.70
C LYS A 10 -22.66 3.79 -1.14
N ALA A 11 -23.20 4.15 -2.31
CA ALA A 11 -24.44 3.58 -2.82
C ALA A 11 -24.27 2.14 -3.34
N LYS A 12 -23.08 1.79 -3.84
CA LYS A 12 -22.83 0.52 -4.56
C LYS A 12 -21.62 -0.26 -4.04
N LEU A 13 -21.23 -0.07 -2.78
CA LEU A 13 -19.99 -0.64 -2.24
C LEU A 13 -19.89 -2.15 -2.45
N SER A 14 -20.96 -2.90 -2.14
CA SER A 14 -20.97 -4.36 -2.29
C SER A 14 -20.72 -4.81 -3.72
N GLN A 15 -21.35 -4.15 -4.70
CA GLN A 15 -21.12 -4.46 -6.12
C GLN A 15 -19.68 -4.11 -6.52
N ILE A 16 -19.19 -2.95 -6.10
CA ILE A 16 -17.82 -2.51 -6.39
C ILE A 16 -16.78 -3.48 -5.81
N VAL A 17 -17.01 -4.00 -4.60
CA VAL A 17 -16.16 -5.02 -3.97
C VAL A 17 -16.21 -6.34 -4.74
N SER A 18 -17.40 -6.79 -5.17
CA SER A 18 -17.56 -7.99 -5.99
C SER A 18 -16.81 -7.89 -7.33
N ASP A 19 -16.80 -6.70 -7.93
CA ASP A 19 -16.17 -6.46 -9.24
C ASP A 19 -14.69 -6.06 -9.12
N LEU A 20 -14.20 -5.80 -7.91
CA LEU A 20 -12.85 -5.29 -7.65
C LEU A 20 -11.72 -6.16 -8.24
N PRO A 21 -11.82 -7.51 -8.21
CA PRO A 21 -10.82 -8.38 -8.87
C PRO A 21 -10.64 -8.07 -10.36
N SER A 22 -11.70 -7.64 -11.06
CA SER A 22 -11.66 -7.29 -12.49
C SER A 22 -11.01 -5.94 -12.74
N TYR A 23 -11.22 -4.96 -11.86
CA TYR A 23 -10.68 -3.60 -12.03
C TYR A 23 -9.26 -3.42 -11.48
N LYS A 24 -8.76 -4.36 -10.68
CA LYS A 24 -7.49 -4.33 -9.91
C LYS A 24 -7.42 -3.27 -8.82
N SER A 25 -8.11 -2.14 -8.99
CA SER A 25 -8.19 -1.06 -8.00
C SER A 25 -9.31 -0.07 -8.35
N VAL A 26 -9.86 0.60 -7.33
CA VAL A 26 -10.78 1.73 -7.48
C VAL A 26 -10.25 2.93 -6.72
N ILE A 27 -10.03 4.05 -7.41
CA ILE A 27 -9.74 5.35 -6.77
C ILE A 27 -11.05 6.02 -6.39
N ILE A 28 -11.19 6.37 -5.12
CA ILE A 28 -12.33 7.12 -4.60
C ILE A 28 -11.99 8.60 -4.62
N THR A 29 -12.91 9.40 -5.17
CA THR A 29 -12.80 10.87 -5.20
C THR A 29 -13.86 11.55 -4.33
N LYS A 30 -13.52 12.68 -3.73
CA LYS A 30 -14.46 13.59 -3.06
C LYS A 30 -14.33 14.97 -3.71
N ASN A 31 -15.42 15.48 -4.29
CA ASN A 31 -15.44 16.73 -5.05
C ASN A 31 -14.37 16.77 -6.16
N GLY A 32 -14.22 15.66 -6.89
CA GLY A 32 -13.24 15.53 -7.98
C GLY A 32 -11.79 15.30 -7.55
N ARG A 33 -11.48 15.33 -6.25
CA ARG A 33 -10.13 15.08 -5.73
C ARG A 33 -9.99 13.65 -5.19
N PRO A 34 -8.95 12.89 -5.58
CA PRO A 34 -8.65 11.59 -4.98
C PRO A 34 -8.53 11.69 -3.46
N CYS A 35 -9.12 10.73 -2.74
CA CYS A 35 -9.08 10.72 -1.27
C CYS A 35 -8.87 9.33 -0.65
N ALA A 36 -9.09 8.25 -1.42
CA ALA A 36 -8.85 6.89 -0.96
C ALA A 36 -8.70 5.93 -2.16
N VAL A 37 -8.23 4.71 -1.90
CA VAL A 37 -8.19 3.62 -2.88
C VAL A 37 -8.82 2.36 -2.27
N LEU A 38 -9.54 1.58 -3.08
CA LEU A 38 -9.93 0.21 -2.77
C LEU A 38 -9.05 -0.74 -3.59
N LEU A 39 -8.49 -1.73 -2.92
CA LEU A 39 -7.65 -2.77 -3.51
C LEU A 39 -8.24 -4.15 -3.16
N PRO A 40 -8.23 -5.11 -4.10
CA PRO A 40 -8.66 -6.47 -3.80
C PRO A 40 -7.64 -7.12 -2.87
N VAL A 41 -8.14 -7.74 -1.81
CA VAL A 41 -7.36 -8.59 -0.92
C VAL A 41 -7.57 -10.03 -1.36
N THR A 42 -6.48 -10.71 -1.69
CA THR A 42 -6.44 -12.09 -2.15
C THR A 42 -5.48 -12.89 -1.27
N GLU A 43 -5.46 -14.22 -1.40
CA GLU A 43 -4.50 -15.07 -0.69
C GLU A 43 -3.03 -14.73 -1.00
N LYS A 44 -2.76 -14.05 -2.12
CA LYS A 44 -1.42 -13.61 -2.54
C LYS A 44 -1.13 -12.16 -2.15
N THR A 45 -2.08 -11.47 -1.51
CA THR A 45 -1.91 -10.07 -1.15
C THR A 45 -1.15 -9.98 0.18
N ASP A 46 0.09 -9.53 0.10
CA ASP A 46 0.84 -9.09 1.28
C ASP A 46 0.32 -7.71 1.73
N LEU A 47 -0.56 -7.72 2.72
CA LEU A 47 -1.17 -6.51 3.28
C LEU A 47 -0.14 -5.64 4.02
N GLU A 48 0.85 -6.23 4.67
CA GLU A 48 1.85 -5.51 5.45
C GLU A 48 2.74 -4.69 4.51
N SER A 49 3.29 -5.34 3.49
CA SER A 49 4.07 -4.64 2.45
C SER A 49 3.27 -3.54 1.76
N MET A 50 1.98 -3.79 1.49
CA MET A 50 1.11 -2.79 0.86
C MET A 50 0.88 -1.57 1.76
N LEU A 51 0.73 -1.75 3.07
CA LEU A 51 0.58 -0.66 4.03
C LEU A 51 1.90 0.10 4.23
N LEU A 52 3.04 -0.61 4.30
CA LEU A 52 4.36 -0.01 4.42
C LEU A 52 4.73 0.82 3.20
N ALA A 53 4.32 0.40 2.00
CA ALA A 53 4.57 1.13 0.76
C ALA A 53 4.02 2.56 0.76
N GLN A 54 2.99 2.86 1.56
CA GLN A 54 2.37 4.20 1.68
C GLN A 54 3.05 5.09 2.74
N ARG A 55 4.02 4.57 3.51
CA ARG A 55 4.69 5.31 4.58
C ARG A 55 6.03 5.85 4.07
N SER A 56 6.09 7.13 3.75
CA SER A 56 7.35 7.76 3.31
C SER A 56 8.44 7.65 4.38
N GLU A 57 8.06 7.73 5.66
CA GLU A 57 8.98 7.63 6.79
C GLU A 57 9.65 6.26 6.86
N PHE A 58 8.94 5.19 6.46
CA PHE A 58 9.50 3.85 6.39
C PHE A 58 10.56 3.76 5.28
N TRP A 59 10.26 4.31 4.10
CA TRP A 59 11.23 4.35 3.00
C TRP A 59 12.44 5.22 3.31
N GLU A 60 12.25 6.36 3.95
CA GLU A 60 13.37 7.20 4.41
C GLU A 60 14.26 6.48 5.43
N LEU A 61 13.65 5.73 6.36
CA LEU A 61 14.38 4.88 7.30
C LEU A 61 15.16 3.79 6.56
N PHE A 62 14.49 3.10 5.63
CA PHE A 62 15.07 2.01 4.86
C PHE A 62 16.26 2.51 4.03
N ASP A 63 16.09 3.60 3.28
CA ASP A 63 17.12 4.20 2.45
C ASP A 63 18.32 4.64 3.29
N ARG A 64 18.07 5.26 4.45
CA ARG A 64 19.14 5.63 5.38
C ARG A 64 19.89 4.41 5.89
N ALA A 65 19.19 3.38 6.36
CA ALA A 65 19.81 2.16 6.87
C ALA A 65 20.63 1.45 5.79
N HIS A 66 20.12 1.41 4.56
CA HIS A 66 20.81 0.82 3.42
C HIS A 66 22.08 1.60 3.07
N ALA A 67 22.01 2.93 2.96
CA ALA A 67 23.16 3.78 2.69
C ALA A 67 24.24 3.67 3.79
N GLU A 68 23.84 3.57 5.05
CA GLU A 68 24.79 3.35 6.16
C GLU A 68 25.47 1.98 6.08
N GLY A 69 24.72 0.94 5.73
CA GLY A 69 25.26 -0.41 5.54
C GLY A 69 26.21 -0.50 4.35
N GLU A 70 25.91 0.15 3.23
CA GLU A 70 26.83 0.25 2.08
C GLU A 70 28.14 0.98 2.45
N ALA A 71 28.06 2.02 3.29
CA ALA A 71 29.22 2.82 3.68
C ALA A 71 30.08 2.17 4.79
N LYS A 72 29.45 1.49 5.76
CA LYS A 72 30.11 1.00 6.99
C LYS A 72 30.20 -0.53 7.06
N GLY A 73 29.50 -1.24 6.18
CA GLY A 73 29.20 -2.65 6.30
C GLY A 73 27.88 -2.92 7.03
N PHE A 74 27.15 -3.95 6.59
CA PHE A 74 25.95 -4.42 7.27
C PHE A 74 26.29 -5.27 8.50
N THR A 75 25.42 -5.23 9.53
CA THR A 75 25.51 -6.14 10.67
C THR A 75 25.34 -7.57 10.20
N LYS A 76 26.25 -8.46 10.59
CA LYS A 76 26.12 -9.88 10.26
C LYS A 76 25.07 -10.53 11.15
N LEU A 77 24.45 -11.59 10.64
CA LEU A 77 23.47 -12.37 11.41
C LEU A 77 24.06 -12.94 12.71
N GLU A 78 25.33 -13.36 12.69
CA GLU A 78 26.05 -13.88 13.86
C GLU A 78 26.29 -12.85 14.97
N ASP A 79 26.19 -11.56 14.65
CA ASP A 79 26.41 -10.45 15.59
C ASP A 79 25.09 -9.92 16.19
N LEU A 80 23.93 -10.47 15.79
CA LEU A 80 22.64 -10.07 16.34
C LEU A 80 22.41 -10.70 17.72
N PRO A 81 21.86 -9.95 18.70
CA PRO A 81 21.47 -10.52 19.99
C PRO A 81 20.33 -11.52 19.82
N ASP A 82 20.34 -12.56 20.66
CA ASP A 82 19.26 -13.56 20.76
C ASP A 82 17.90 -12.94 21.14
#